data_AF-A0A3D0RYF5-F1
#
_entry.id   AF-A0A3D0RYF5-F1
#
_cell.length_a   1.000
_cell.length_b   1.000
_cell.length_c   1.000
_cell.angle_alpha   90.00
_cell.angle_beta   90.00
_cell.angle_gamma   90.00
#
_symmetry.space_group_name_H-M   'P 1'
#
loop_
_entity.id
_entity.type
_entity.pdbx_description
1 polymer ?
#
loop_
_entity_poly.entity_id
_entity_poly.type
_entity_poly.pdbx_seq_one_letter_code
_entity_poly.pdbx_strand_id
1 'polypeptide(L)'
;MQRDSDEDAWRGIVENYGERVELDDEPVAESPAQPVVEPGTEPGSEERLERLFRPLPQPPEPARAAREDQEEQFVPPAPPPLPKLPPDRFLAWSGLFGSPTLLLVCLVLGVHLPPWLGYLLVASFIGGFVYLVVKMPRGTDIDPWDDGARL
;
A
#
# COMPACT_ATOMS: atom_id res chain seq x y z
N MET A 1 -5.82 -36.23 10.67
CA MET A 1 -6.64 -36.41 9.45
C MET A 1 -6.60 -35.19 8.54
N GLN A 2 -7.09 -34.01 8.90
CA GLN A 2 -7.07 -32.84 7.99
C GLN A 2 -5.66 -32.30 7.73
N ARG A 3 -4.80 -32.27 8.76
CA ARG A 3 -3.37 -31.90 8.62
C ARG A 3 -2.58 -32.81 7.69
N ASP A 4 -2.89 -34.11 7.70
CA ASP A 4 -2.17 -35.09 6.87
C ASP A 4 -2.55 -34.89 5.39
N SER A 5 -3.81 -34.56 5.12
CA SER A 5 -4.30 -34.20 3.78
C SER A 5 -3.68 -32.91 3.24
N ASP A 6 -3.51 -31.89 4.08
CA ASP A 6 -2.93 -30.61 3.66
C ASP A 6 -1.42 -30.73 3.39
N GLU A 7 -0.72 -31.53 4.20
CA GLU A 7 0.71 -31.82 4.01
C GLU A 7 0.96 -32.64 2.73
N ASP A 8 0.10 -33.62 2.46
CA ASP A 8 0.16 -34.42 1.22
C ASP A 8 -0.14 -33.56 -0.02
N ALA A 9 -1.09 -32.62 0.08
CA ALA A 9 -1.40 -31.68 -0.99
C ALA A 9 -0.25 -30.68 -1.24
N TRP A 10 0.36 -30.14 -0.18
CA TRP A 10 1.54 -29.27 -0.29
C TRP A 10 2.74 -29.98 -0.89
N ARG A 11 2.99 -31.24 -0.48
CA ARG A 11 4.06 -32.06 -1.02
C ARG A 11 3.90 -32.27 -2.52
N GLY A 12 2.67 -32.55 -2.99
CA GLY A 12 2.38 -32.68 -4.42
C GLY A 12 2.64 -31.40 -5.23
N ILE A 13 2.42 -30.22 -4.66
CA ILE A 13 2.71 -28.94 -5.33
C ILE A 13 4.22 -28.71 -5.45
N VAL A 14 4.99 -29.01 -4.40
CA VAL A 14 6.45 -28.83 -4.39
C VAL A 14 7.12 -29.82 -5.34
N GLU A 15 6.67 -31.07 -5.35
CA GLU A 15 7.23 -32.12 -6.21
C GLU A 15 7.01 -31.82 -7.71
N ASN A 16 5.87 -31.24 -8.07
CA ASN A 16 5.55 -30.85 -9.46
C ASN A 16 5.86 -29.38 -9.77
N TYR A 17 6.57 -28.66 -8.88
CA TYR A 17 6.85 -27.24 -9.08
C TYR A 17 7.78 -27.02 -10.28
N GLY A 18 7.22 -26.48 -11.37
CA GLY A 18 7.94 -26.20 -12.61
C GLY A 18 7.60 -27.15 -13.76
N GLU A 19 6.87 -28.23 -13.50
CA GLU A 19 6.28 -29.07 -14.54
C GLU A 19 5.05 -28.35 -15.11
N ARG A 20 5.02 -28.12 -16.44
CA ARG A 20 3.81 -27.61 -17.07
C ARG A 20 2.82 -28.77 -17.15
N VAL A 21 1.63 -28.57 -16.60
CA VAL A 21 0.52 -29.50 -16.80
C VAL A 21 0.20 -29.53 -18.29
N GLU A 22 0.60 -30.61 -18.95
CA GLU A 22 0.09 -30.97 -20.26
C GLU A 22 -1.32 -31.50 -20.03
N LEU A 23 -2.32 -30.67 -20.34
CA LEU A 23 -3.69 -31.14 -20.44
C LEU A 23 -3.73 -32.03 -21.69
N ASP A 24 -4.09 -33.31 -21.53
CA ASP A 24 -4.41 -34.15 -22.67
C ASP A 24 -5.42 -33.41 -23.55
N ASP A 25 -5.23 -33.43 -24.89
CA ASP A 25 -6.17 -32.89 -25.86
C ASP A 25 -7.51 -33.64 -25.76
N GLU A 26 -8.30 -33.30 -24.74
CA GLU A 26 -9.73 -33.53 -24.69
C GLU A 26 -10.29 -32.98 -26.00
N PRO A 27 -11.12 -33.72 -26.76
CA PRO A 27 -11.64 -33.22 -28.02
C PRO A 27 -12.38 -31.92 -27.70
N VAL A 28 -11.76 -30.80 -28.08
CA VAL A 28 -12.31 -29.46 -27.90
C VAL A 28 -13.73 -29.53 -28.42
N ALA A 29 -14.70 -29.54 -27.50
CA ALA A 29 -16.09 -29.37 -27.85
C ALA A 29 -16.11 -28.09 -28.69
N GLU A 30 -16.47 -28.23 -29.96
CA GLU A 30 -16.27 -27.26 -31.02
C GLU A 30 -16.84 -25.90 -30.58
N SER A 31 -15.98 -25.08 -29.99
CA SER A 31 -16.26 -23.70 -29.70
C SER A 31 -16.19 -23.00 -31.05
N PRO A 32 -17.21 -22.25 -31.48
CA PRO A 32 -17.31 -21.77 -32.85
C PRO A 32 -16.02 -21.03 -33.22
N ALA A 33 -15.38 -21.50 -34.29
CA ALA A 33 -14.05 -21.07 -34.75
C ALA A 33 -13.81 -19.57 -34.56
N GLN A 34 -12.95 -19.22 -33.62
CA GLN A 34 -12.34 -17.90 -33.61
C GLN A 34 -11.16 -17.95 -34.59
N PRO A 35 -11.12 -17.06 -35.60
CA PRO A 35 -10.06 -17.05 -36.58
C PRO A 35 -8.73 -16.71 -35.90
N VAL A 36 -7.71 -17.52 -36.16
CA VAL A 36 -6.32 -17.29 -35.79
C VAL A 36 -5.84 -16.01 -36.49
N VAL A 37 -5.51 -14.97 -35.72
CA VAL A 37 -4.92 -13.73 -36.25
C VAL A 37 -3.40 -13.83 -36.12
N GLU A 38 -2.70 -13.94 -37.26
CA GLU A 38 -1.24 -13.78 -37.36
C GLU A 38 -0.81 -12.38 -36.86
N PRO A 39 0.40 -12.22 -36.31
CA PRO A 39 0.93 -10.92 -35.91
C PRO A 39 1.41 -10.16 -37.15
N GLY A 40 0.47 -9.58 -37.89
CA GLY A 40 0.74 -8.80 -39.09
C GLY A 40 -0.23 -7.63 -39.19
N THR A 41 0.22 -6.46 -38.73
CA THR A 41 -0.27 -5.12 -39.08
C THR A 41 -1.77 -5.01 -39.39
N GLU A 42 -2.60 -4.99 -38.34
CA GLU A 42 -4.01 -4.61 -38.46
C GLU A 42 -4.10 -3.07 -38.59
N PRO A 43 -4.48 -2.50 -39.75
CA PRO A 43 -4.79 -1.08 -39.86
C PRO A 43 -6.13 -0.84 -39.18
N GLY A 44 -6.10 -0.61 -37.87
CA GLY A 44 -7.32 -0.48 -37.07
C GLY A 44 -7.13 -0.68 -35.57
N SER A 45 -5.95 -1.13 -35.14
CA SER A 45 -5.60 -1.16 -33.71
C SER A 45 -5.58 0.24 -33.11
N GLU A 46 -5.05 1.23 -33.83
CA GLU A 46 -5.05 2.64 -33.42
C GLU A 46 -6.46 3.24 -33.41
N GLU A 47 -7.30 2.99 -34.43
CA GLU A 47 -8.70 3.43 -34.42
C GLU A 47 -9.52 2.78 -33.30
N ARG A 48 -9.24 1.52 -32.97
CA ARG A 48 -9.91 0.79 -31.89
C ARG A 48 -9.48 1.30 -30.52
N LEU A 49 -8.20 1.63 -30.35
CA LEU A 49 -7.71 2.31 -29.15
C LEU A 49 -8.29 3.72 -29.04
N GLU A 50 -8.33 4.50 -30.12
CA GLU A 50 -8.96 5.83 -30.11
C GLU A 50 -10.44 5.79 -29.73
N ARG A 51 -11.20 4.77 -30.15
CA ARG A 51 -12.61 4.60 -29.73
C ARG A 51 -12.76 4.26 -28.24
N LEU A 52 -11.78 3.60 -27.64
CA LEU A 52 -11.78 3.29 -26.20
C LEU A 52 -11.45 4.53 -25.36
N PHE A 53 -10.62 5.44 -25.88
CA PHE A 53 -10.22 6.67 -25.18
C PHE A 53 -11.02 7.91 -25.60
N ARG A 54 -11.91 7.82 -26.61
CA ARG A 54 -12.79 8.91 -27.01
C ARG A 54 -13.86 9.12 -25.93
N PRO A 55 -13.94 10.31 -25.31
CA PRO A 55 -15.00 10.62 -24.37
C PRO A 55 -16.36 10.43 -25.05
N LEU A 56 -17.24 9.67 -24.42
CA LEU A 56 -18.62 9.52 -24.90
C LEU A 56 -19.27 10.91 -25.00
N PRO A 57 -20.12 11.18 -26.01
CA PRO A 57 -20.90 12.41 -26.05
C PRO A 57 -21.67 12.50 -24.74
N GLN A 58 -21.37 13.53 -23.94
CA GLN A 58 -22.15 13.74 -22.72
C GLN A 58 -23.59 13.99 -23.17
N PRO A 59 -24.58 13.26 -22.60
CA PRO A 59 -25.98 13.54 -22.91
C PRO A 59 -26.21 15.03 -22.66
N PRO A 60 -27.03 15.72 -23.49
CA PRO A 60 -27.33 17.11 -23.24
C PRO A 60 -27.86 17.19 -21.81
N GLU A 61 -27.09 17.83 -20.92
CA GLU A 61 -27.54 18.21 -19.59
C GLU A 61 -28.92 18.82 -19.82
N PRO A 62 -29.99 18.28 -19.22
CA PRO A 62 -31.30 18.90 -19.35
C PRO A 62 -31.07 20.33 -18.96
N ALA A 63 -31.29 21.27 -19.90
CA ALA A 63 -31.03 22.67 -19.66
C ALA A 63 -31.67 22.96 -18.32
N ARG A 64 -30.84 23.10 -17.27
CA ARG A 64 -31.29 23.42 -15.93
C ARG A 64 -31.79 24.84 -16.12
N ALA A 65 -33.04 24.93 -16.53
CA ALA A 65 -33.77 26.15 -16.72
C ALA A 65 -33.75 26.78 -15.35
N ALA A 66 -32.78 27.65 -15.12
CA ALA A 66 -32.64 28.60 -14.03
C ALA A 66 -33.58 28.31 -12.86
N ARG A 67 -33.41 27.15 -12.21
CA ARG A 67 -34.01 26.90 -10.92
C ARG A 67 -32.92 27.25 -9.93
N GLU A 68 -33.12 28.44 -9.39
CA GLU A 68 -32.49 29.00 -8.21
C GLU A 68 -32.70 28.07 -7.01
N ASP A 69 -32.10 26.89 -7.02
CA ASP A 69 -31.88 26.12 -5.81
C ASP A 69 -30.37 26.02 -5.65
N GLN A 70 -29.86 26.95 -4.84
CA GLN A 70 -28.52 26.93 -4.29
C GLN A 70 -28.37 25.66 -3.46
N GLU A 71 -28.12 24.53 -4.12
CA GLU A 71 -27.67 23.32 -3.45
C GLU A 71 -26.30 23.65 -2.86
N GLU A 72 -26.28 23.93 -1.56
CA GLU A 72 -25.09 24.29 -0.79
C GLU A 72 -24.06 23.17 -0.91
N GLN A 73 -23.17 23.29 -1.91
CA GLN A 73 -22.08 22.35 -2.08
C GLN A 73 -21.18 22.43 -0.84
N PHE A 74 -21.20 21.36 -0.03
CA PHE A 74 -20.42 21.30 1.20
C PHE A 74 -18.94 21.53 0.89
N VAL A 75 -18.43 22.71 1.25
CA VAL A 75 -17.00 23.02 1.27
C VAL A 75 -16.50 22.68 2.67
N PRO A 76 -15.64 21.66 2.82
CA PRO A 76 -15.06 21.36 4.12
C PRO A 76 -14.38 22.62 4.66
N PRO A 77 -14.58 22.96 5.95
CA PRO A 77 -13.80 24.02 6.56
C PRO A 77 -12.31 23.68 6.42
N ALA A 78 -11.47 24.71 6.30
CA ALA A 78 -10.03 24.50 6.28
C ALA A 78 -9.61 23.68 7.52
N PRO A 79 -8.80 22.61 7.36
CA PRO A 79 -8.43 21.75 8.47
C PRO A 79 -7.68 22.57 9.53
N PRO A 80 -7.86 22.24 10.83
CA PRO A 80 -7.10 22.88 11.89
C PRO A 80 -5.59 22.70 11.65
N PRO A 81 -4.75 23.65 12.10
CA PRO A 81 -3.31 23.54 11.95
C PRO A 81 -2.79 22.28 12.63
N LEU A 82 -1.83 21.60 11.97
CA LEU A 82 -1.28 20.34 12.48
C LEU A 82 -0.62 20.54 13.86
N PRO A 83 -0.76 19.56 14.77
CA PRO A 83 -0.05 19.57 16.03
C PRO A 83 1.47 19.62 15.80
N LYS A 84 2.16 20.52 16.50
CA LYS A 84 3.62 20.56 16.48
C LYS A 84 4.17 19.38 17.28
N LEU A 85 5.27 18.80 16.80
CA LEU A 85 5.95 17.73 17.52
C LEU A 85 6.57 18.31 18.82
N PRO A 86 6.21 17.80 20.01
CA PRO A 86 6.80 18.29 21.25
C PRO A 86 8.30 17.91 21.30
N PRO A 87 9.14 18.75 21.95
CA PRO A 87 10.60 18.57 21.95
C PRO A 87 11.03 17.21 22.52
N ASP A 88 10.32 16.71 23.54
CA ASP A 88 10.60 15.41 24.15
C ASP A 88 10.44 14.25 23.14
N ARG A 89 9.39 14.30 22.31
CA ARG A 89 9.12 13.28 21.29
C ARG A 89 10.11 13.40 20.14
N PHE A 90 10.54 14.61 19.80
CA PHE A 90 11.64 14.81 18.86
C PHE A 90 12.93 14.17 19.38
N LEU A 91 13.31 14.44 20.64
CA LEU A 91 14.51 13.87 21.27
C LEU A 91 14.48 12.34 21.27
N ALA A 92 13.33 11.74 21.54
CA ALA A 92 13.17 10.29 21.53
C ALA A 92 13.41 9.68 20.13
N TRP A 93 12.86 10.30 19.08
CA TRP A 93 13.12 9.89 17.70
C TRP A 93 14.59 10.12 17.30
N SER A 94 15.18 11.24 17.73
CA SER A 94 16.61 11.51 17.52
C SER A 94 17.50 10.50 18.25
N GLY A 95 17.14 10.03 19.46
CA GLY A 95 17.87 8.96 20.14
C GLY A 95 17.73 7.62 19.41
N LEU A 96 16.51 7.28 18.98
CA LEU A 96 16.21 6.01 18.32
C LEU A 96 16.92 5.85 16.97
N PHE A 97 16.95 6.90 16.15
CA PHE A 97 17.63 6.85 14.85
C PHE A 97 19.06 7.41 14.90
N GLY A 98 19.27 8.49 15.64
CA GLY A 98 20.55 9.17 15.70
C GLY A 98 21.64 8.32 16.34
N SER A 99 21.34 7.49 17.35
CA SER A 99 22.35 6.61 17.95
C SER A 99 22.87 5.54 16.95
N PRO A 100 22.01 4.73 16.31
CA PRO A 100 22.45 3.80 15.26
C PRO A 100 23.15 4.49 14.08
N THR A 101 22.61 5.61 13.60
CA THR A 101 23.20 6.34 12.47
C THR A 101 24.57 6.91 12.84
N LEU A 102 24.73 7.47 14.04
CA LEU A 102 26.01 8.01 14.50
C LEU A 102 27.04 6.88 14.68
N LEU A 103 26.65 5.74 15.25
CA LEU A 103 27.51 4.55 15.31
C LEU A 103 27.94 4.10 13.92
N LEU A 104 27.00 4.02 12.97
CA LEU A 104 27.29 3.61 11.60
C LEU A 104 28.27 4.57 10.93
N VAL A 105 28.08 5.88 11.10
CA VAL A 105 28.99 6.90 10.56
C VAL A 105 30.37 6.77 11.17
N CYS A 106 30.48 6.64 12.50
CA CYS A 106 31.77 6.42 13.17
C CYS A 106 32.45 5.15 12.68
N LEU A 107 31.69 4.06 12.47
CA LEU A 107 32.21 2.80 11.95
C LEU A 107 32.77 2.95 10.53
N VAL A 108 32.01 3.59 9.63
CA VAL A 108 32.42 3.82 8.23
C VAL A 108 33.65 4.73 8.15
N LEU A 109 33.72 5.75 9.00
CA LEU A 109 34.85 6.69 9.04
C LEU A 109 36.04 6.17 9.87
N GLY A 110 35.92 5.00 10.53
CA GLY A 110 36.95 4.45 11.41
C GLY A 110 37.23 5.28 12.67
N VAL A 111 36.26 6.08 13.13
CA VAL A 111 36.39 6.93 14.31
C VAL A 111 36.28 6.06 15.57
N HIS A 112 37.33 6.09 16.40
CA HIS A 112 37.34 5.37 17.67
C HIS A 112 36.58 6.16 18.74
N LEU A 113 35.47 5.60 19.24
CA LEU A 113 34.69 6.22 20.29
C LEU A 113 35.20 5.79 21.68
N PRO A 114 35.31 6.72 22.64
CA PRO A 114 35.50 6.37 24.03
C PRO A 114 34.37 5.43 24.52
N PRO A 115 34.66 4.44 25.38
CA PRO A 115 33.65 3.47 25.84
C PRO A 115 32.41 4.11 26.49
N TRP A 116 32.59 5.19 27.24
CA TRP A 116 31.49 5.92 27.88
C TRP A 116 30.52 6.51 26.86
N LEU A 117 31.01 6.94 25.69
CA LEU A 117 30.17 7.45 24.62
C LEU A 117 29.34 6.32 23.99
N GLY A 118 29.94 5.14 23.82
CA GLY A 118 29.23 3.93 23.40
C GLY A 118 28.06 3.60 24.34
N TYR A 119 28.28 3.65 25.66
CA TYR A 119 27.20 3.46 26.63
C TYR A 119 26.11 4.54 26.52
N LEU A 120 26.46 5.81 26.30
CA LEU A 120 25.47 6.88 26.08
C LEU A 120 24.65 6.66 24.79
N LEU A 121 25.27 6.21 23.71
CA LEU A 121 24.55 5.90 22.47
C LEU A 121 23.58 4.74 22.68
N VAL A 122 23.98 3.67 23.36
CA VAL A 122 23.08 2.56 23.69
C VAL A 122 21.95 3.04 24.61
N ALA A 123 22.27 3.80 25.66
CA ALA A 123 21.28 4.32 26.60
C ALA A 123 20.27 5.27 25.94
N SER A 124 20.72 6.13 25.01
CA SER A 124 19.84 7.04 24.26
C SER A 124 18.91 6.29 23.30
N PHE A 125 19.39 5.21 22.66
CA PHE A 125 18.55 4.34 21.83
C PHE A 125 17.44 3.68 22.66
N ILE A 126 17.82 3.02 23.76
CA ILE A 126 16.88 2.34 24.66
C ILE A 126 15.91 3.36 25.27
N GLY A 127 16.42 4.49 25.78
CA GLY A 127 15.62 5.54 26.39
C GLY A 127 14.61 6.15 25.41
N GLY A 128 15.03 6.41 24.17
CA GLY A 128 14.14 6.90 23.10
C GLY A 128 13.04 5.90 22.77
N PHE A 129 13.40 4.62 22.61
CA PHE A 129 12.42 3.56 22.35
C PHE A 129 11.40 3.42 23.49
N VAL A 130 11.87 3.30 24.74
CA VAL A 130 11.02 3.17 25.92
C VAL A 130 10.10 4.37 26.07
N TYR A 131 10.62 5.59 25.88
CA TYR A 131 9.80 6.81 25.93
C TYR A 131 8.65 6.77 24.92
N LEU A 132 8.93 6.40 23.66
CA LEU A 132 7.91 6.34 22.61
C LEU A 132 6.82 5.31 22.93
N VAL A 133 7.20 4.13 23.40
CA VAL A 133 6.27 3.06 23.79
C VAL A 133 5.38 3.51 24.96
N VAL A 134 5.96 4.11 26.00
CA VAL A 134 5.20 4.59 27.16
C VAL A 134 4.23 5.70 26.77
N LYS A 135 4.65 6.61 25.89
CA LYS A 135 3.86 7.75 25.38
C LYS A 135 2.98 7.42 24.18
N MET A 136 2.92 6.16 23.76
CA MET A 136 2.01 5.74 22.70
C MET A 136 0.57 5.91 23.21
N PRO A 137 -0.29 6.69 22.51
CA PRO A 137 -1.68 6.82 22.91
C PRO A 137 -2.34 5.44 22.89
N ARG A 138 -2.85 5.01 24.04
CA ARG A 138 -3.67 3.80 24.14
C ARG A 138 -5.10 4.22 23.83
N GLY A 139 -5.46 4.17 22.56
CA GLY A 139 -6.79 4.60 22.10
C GLY A 139 -7.87 3.79 22.80
N THR A 140 -8.69 4.46 23.61
CA THR A 140 -9.99 3.95 24.09
C THR A 140 -11.15 4.72 23.42
N ASP A 141 -10.85 5.81 22.69
CA ASP A 141 -11.83 6.70 22.06
C ASP A 141 -12.13 6.37 20.58
N ILE A 142 -11.55 5.29 20.04
CA ILE A 142 -11.95 4.77 18.72
C ILE A 142 -13.03 3.73 19.00
N ASP A 143 -14.29 4.06 18.68
CA ASP A 143 -15.39 3.11 18.75
C ASP A 143 -15.03 1.89 17.88
N PRO A 144 -15.00 0.67 18.42
CA PRO A 144 -14.68 -0.54 17.66
C PRO A 144 -15.58 -0.76 16.43
N TRP A 145 -16.75 -0.11 16.39
CA TRP A 145 -17.75 -0.23 15.33
C TRP A 145 -17.88 1.03 14.46
N ASP A 146 -17.06 2.07 14.66
CA ASP A 146 -17.02 3.23 13.77
C ASP A 146 -16.13 2.90 12.55
N ASP A 147 -16.78 2.41 11.48
CA ASP A 147 -16.16 2.11 10.19
C ASP A 147 -15.93 3.35 9.31
N GLY A 148 -16.23 4.54 9.82
CA GLY A 148 -16.08 5.80 9.11
C GLY A 148 -17.11 6.02 7.98
N ALA A 149 -18.05 5.09 7.76
CA ALA A 149 -19.11 5.26 6.78
C ALA A 149 -20.34 5.92 7.43
N ARG A 150 -20.80 7.04 6.86
CA ARG A 150 -22.10 7.64 7.19
C ARG A 150 -22.93 7.68 5.91
N LEU A 151 -24.12 7.08 5.96
CA LEU A 151 -25.13 7.07 4.88
C LEU A 151 -25.76 8.45 4.69
#